data_AF-A0A9X9M9T9-F1
#
_entry.id   AF-A0A9X9M9T9-F1
#
_cell.length_a   1.000
_cell.length_b   1.000
_cell.length_c   1.000
_cell.angle_alpha   90.00
_cell.angle_beta   90.00
_cell.angle_gamma   90.00
#
_symmetry.space_group_name_H-M   'P 1'
#
loop_
_entity.id
_entity.type
_entity.pdbx_description
1 polymer ?
#
loop_
_entity_poly.entity_id
_entity_poly.type
_entity_poly.pdbx_seq_one_letter_code
_entity_poly.pdbx_strand_id
1 'polypeptide(L)'
;MKSMSMGDPRTFPFIEPPPPASLETAILYLRDQGALDSSEALTPIGSLLAQLPVDVVIGKMLILGSMFHLAEPVLTIAAALSVQSPFTRSAQSHPECAAARRPLESDHGDPFTLFNVFNAWVQVKSERSRNSRKWCRRRGVEEHRLYEMANLRRQFKELLEDHGLLVRAQAATPGDSSRRLQEHRERRALYRLKRQHEEGGGRRRKVLRLQEGVDGGSSDEDRGAHDDVDIQDVKFQLRHSLDQLQAATSSAQDLTLDQMALLKLVLGRGLYPQLAVPDPFNSSRKDSDQIFHTQSKQGTVLHPTCIFANSPEVLHTQEQAARGSEASRGDRDQVSSKHQLLAFVSLLETNKPYLVNCVRVPALQSLLLFSRSLDTNGDCSRVVADGWLELQLVDSESALRLLAASVRLRTQWESTLDWQLAHQAQRRRPEMDEGEDTAAPGDRREVADLSRDLLRFVASEVPYSLRRLTGLEVQNLYVGPQTITAVPSLPGLFGSSTLSPHPTKGGYAVTDFLTYNCLASDTDLYSDCLRTFWTCPHCDLHLPLTPLERIAHENTCPEAPQDGPPGAEEAAPDPVQKTSALQRPYRCEACQKDFLFTPTEVLRHRKQHV
;
A
#
# COMPACT_ATOMS: atom_id res chain seq x y z
N MET A 1 -27.41 -6.61 -1.48
CA MET A 1 -28.58 -5.86 -1.98
C MET A 1 -28.33 -5.28 -3.36
N LYS A 2 -27.39 -4.35 -3.53
CA LYS A 2 -27.06 -3.75 -4.84
C LYS A 2 -26.66 -4.81 -5.89
N SER A 3 -25.88 -5.83 -5.52
CA SER A 3 -25.50 -6.93 -6.42
C SER A 3 -26.67 -7.81 -6.88
N MET A 4 -27.76 -7.83 -6.10
CA MET A 4 -28.99 -8.55 -6.42
C MET A 4 -30.02 -7.67 -7.14
N SER A 5 -29.66 -6.44 -7.51
CA SER A 5 -30.54 -5.46 -8.16
C SER A 5 -31.83 -5.15 -7.39
N MET A 6 -31.78 -5.19 -6.04
CA MET A 6 -32.93 -4.96 -5.16
C MET A 6 -33.32 -3.48 -4.97
N GLY A 7 -32.74 -2.55 -5.74
CA GLY A 7 -33.00 -1.10 -5.63
C GLY A 7 -32.21 -0.41 -4.51
N ASP A 8 -32.69 0.76 -4.09
CA ASP A 8 -32.09 1.57 -3.03
C ASP A 8 -32.37 0.97 -1.64
N PRO A 9 -31.33 0.66 -0.83
CA PRO A 9 -31.48 0.21 0.55
C PRO A 9 -32.42 1.06 1.40
N ARG A 10 -32.52 2.38 1.14
CA ARG A 10 -33.38 3.29 1.91
C ARG A 10 -34.87 3.02 1.74
N THR A 11 -35.25 2.51 0.57
CA THR A 11 -36.66 2.25 0.20
C THR A 11 -37.04 0.78 0.35
N PHE A 12 -36.08 -0.07 0.73
CA PHE A 12 -36.29 -1.50 0.80
C PHE A 12 -37.21 -1.87 1.98
N PRO A 13 -38.23 -2.72 1.76
CA PRO A 13 -39.21 -3.07 2.79
C PRO A 13 -38.63 -4.12 3.76
N PHE A 14 -37.80 -3.69 4.70
CA PHE A 14 -37.33 -4.53 5.80
C PHE A 14 -38.48 -4.87 6.76
N ILE A 15 -38.43 -6.08 7.35
CA ILE A 15 -39.37 -6.47 8.42
C ILE A 15 -39.17 -5.59 9.66
N GLU A 16 -37.91 -5.38 10.03
CA GLU A 16 -37.49 -4.42 11.05
C GLU A 16 -36.43 -3.50 10.41
N PRO A 17 -36.80 -2.26 10.05
CA PRO A 17 -35.89 -1.37 9.34
C PRO A 17 -34.75 -0.93 10.25
N PRO A 18 -33.48 -1.01 9.78
CA PRO A 18 -32.35 -0.49 10.54
C PRO A 18 -32.45 1.04 10.70
N PRO A 19 -31.78 1.63 11.70
CA PRO A 19 -31.74 3.08 11.86
C PRO A 19 -31.19 3.76 10.60
N PRO A 20 -31.80 4.86 10.13
CA PRO A 20 -31.39 5.52 8.89
C PRO A 20 -29.94 6.01 8.95
N ALA A 21 -29.50 6.50 10.12
CA ALA A 21 -28.11 6.91 10.32
C ALA A 21 -27.10 5.75 10.12
N SER A 22 -27.46 4.53 10.51
CA SER A 22 -26.62 3.35 10.31
C SER A 22 -26.56 2.95 8.82
N LEU A 23 -27.67 3.08 8.10
CA LEU A 23 -27.69 2.88 6.64
C LEU A 23 -26.79 3.88 5.92
N GLU A 24 -26.90 5.18 6.21
CA GLU A 24 -26.04 6.20 5.62
C GLU A 24 -24.56 5.96 5.95
N THR A 25 -24.26 5.59 7.20
CA THR A 25 -22.89 5.27 7.62
C THR A 25 -22.33 4.08 6.82
N ALA A 26 -23.14 3.05 6.56
CA ALA A 26 -22.73 1.90 5.76
C ALA A 26 -22.51 2.26 4.28
N ILE A 27 -23.37 3.10 3.70
CA ILE A 27 -23.22 3.59 2.32
C ILE A 27 -21.95 4.43 2.18
N LEU A 28 -21.72 5.36 3.11
CA LEU A 28 -20.49 6.16 3.17
C LEU A 28 -19.25 5.29 3.32
N TYR A 29 -19.28 4.29 4.21
CA TYR A 29 -18.18 3.34 4.38
C TYR A 29 -17.87 2.57 3.09
N LEU A 30 -18.88 2.06 2.39
CA LEU A 30 -18.69 1.34 1.12
C LEU A 30 -18.15 2.24 0.00
N ARG A 31 -18.60 3.50 -0.04
CA ARG A 31 -18.06 4.52 -0.96
C ARG A 31 -16.61 4.84 -0.62
N ASP A 32 -16.29 5.01 0.67
CA ASP A 32 -14.95 5.28 1.15
C ASP A 32 -13.97 4.13 0.85
N GLN A 33 -14.46 2.89 0.87
CA GLN A 33 -13.70 1.71 0.48
C GLN A 33 -13.55 1.54 -1.05
N GLY A 34 -14.28 2.33 -1.85
CA GLY A 34 -14.29 2.25 -3.32
C GLY A 34 -15.15 1.11 -3.87
N ALA A 35 -16.01 0.50 -3.06
CA ALA A 35 -16.96 -0.52 -3.50
C ALA A 35 -18.20 0.09 -4.18
N LEU A 36 -18.52 1.34 -3.85
CA LEU A 36 -19.55 2.14 -4.50
C LEU A 36 -18.94 3.41 -5.10
N ASP A 37 -19.49 3.85 -6.24
CA ASP A 37 -19.12 5.13 -6.85
C ASP A 37 -19.88 6.32 -6.21
N SER A 38 -19.67 7.52 -6.77
CA SER A 38 -20.36 8.74 -6.32
C SER A 38 -21.88 8.72 -6.55
N SER A 39 -22.36 7.88 -7.46
CA SER A 39 -23.78 7.65 -7.77
C SER A 39 -24.39 6.49 -6.96
N GLU A 40 -23.62 5.93 -6.01
CA GLU A 40 -23.98 4.74 -5.24
C GLU A 40 -24.23 3.47 -6.10
N ALA A 41 -23.63 3.40 -7.28
CA ALA A 41 -23.58 2.20 -8.11
C ALA A 41 -22.37 1.34 -7.74
N LEU A 42 -22.45 0.04 -8.02
CA LEU A 42 -21.35 -0.89 -7.74
C LEU A 42 -20.20 -0.67 -8.72
N THR A 43 -18.99 -0.50 -8.18
CA THR A 43 -17.75 -0.48 -8.97
C THR A 43 -17.37 -1.91 -9.40
N PRO A 44 -16.47 -2.11 -10.38
CA PRO A 44 -16.00 -3.45 -10.76
C PRO A 44 -15.44 -4.23 -9.57
N ILE A 45 -14.63 -3.58 -8.73
CA ILE A 45 -14.13 -4.17 -7.48
C ILE A 45 -15.28 -4.43 -6.48
N GLY A 46 -16.23 -3.52 -6.34
CA GLY A 46 -17.41 -3.69 -5.49
C GLY A 46 -18.29 -4.87 -5.87
N SER A 47 -18.44 -5.13 -7.18
CA SER A 47 -19.17 -6.30 -7.70
C SER A 47 -18.51 -7.61 -7.28
N LEU A 48 -17.17 -7.67 -7.33
CA LEU A 48 -16.43 -8.85 -6.88
C LEU A 48 -16.46 -9.00 -5.35
N LEU A 49 -16.30 -7.91 -4.61
CA LEU A 49 -16.39 -7.90 -3.14
C LEU A 49 -17.75 -8.39 -2.66
N ALA A 50 -18.84 -8.03 -3.36
CA ALA A 50 -20.18 -8.47 -3.01
C ALA A 50 -20.40 -9.99 -3.18
N GLN A 51 -19.49 -10.69 -3.87
CA GLN A 51 -19.54 -12.15 -4.05
C GLN A 51 -18.68 -12.89 -3.01
N LEU A 52 -17.73 -12.20 -2.37
CA LEU A 52 -16.87 -12.79 -1.36
C LEU A 52 -17.56 -12.68 0.02
N PRO A 53 -17.76 -13.79 0.76
CA PRO A 53 -18.40 -13.79 2.07
C PRO A 53 -17.43 -13.34 3.18
N VAL A 54 -16.82 -12.16 3.02
CA VAL A 54 -15.80 -11.60 3.91
C VAL A 54 -16.04 -10.12 4.14
N ASP A 55 -15.38 -9.55 5.15
CA ASP A 55 -15.34 -8.10 5.33
C ASP A 55 -14.72 -7.42 4.10
N VAL A 56 -15.25 -6.26 3.72
CA VAL A 56 -14.85 -5.45 2.57
C VAL A 56 -13.34 -5.19 2.57
N VAL A 57 -12.78 -4.86 3.73
CA VAL A 57 -11.34 -4.55 3.88
C VAL A 57 -10.48 -5.79 3.59
N ILE A 58 -10.89 -6.96 4.10
CA ILE A 58 -10.19 -8.23 3.86
C ILE A 58 -10.33 -8.68 2.41
N GLY A 59 -11.53 -8.60 1.85
CA GLY A 59 -11.78 -8.92 0.44
C GLY A 59 -10.95 -8.05 -0.50
N LYS A 60 -10.84 -6.75 -0.22
CA LYS A 60 -10.07 -5.79 -1.01
C LYS A 60 -8.58 -6.12 -0.97
N MET A 61 -8.05 -6.46 0.20
CA MET A 61 -6.66 -6.93 0.32
C MET A 61 -6.41 -8.19 -0.50
N LEU A 62 -7.31 -9.18 -0.44
CA LEU A 62 -7.17 -10.44 -1.18
C LEU A 62 -7.16 -10.21 -2.70
N ILE A 63 -8.06 -9.37 -3.21
CA ILE A 63 -8.13 -9.01 -4.64
C ILE A 63 -6.83 -8.31 -5.07
N LEU A 64 -6.41 -7.26 -4.35
CA LEU A 64 -5.18 -6.53 -4.66
C LEU A 64 -3.93 -7.42 -4.54
N GLY A 65 -3.89 -8.33 -3.57
CA GLY A 65 -2.80 -9.29 -3.40
C GLY A 65 -2.69 -10.27 -4.56
N SER A 66 -3.82 -10.67 -5.15
CA SER A 66 -3.85 -11.55 -6.34
C SER A 66 -3.27 -10.87 -7.58
N MET A 67 -3.56 -9.57 -7.77
CA MET A 67 -3.05 -8.75 -8.88
C MET A 67 -1.52 -8.68 -8.88
N PHE A 68 -0.88 -8.40 -7.75
CA PHE A 68 0.59 -8.28 -7.65
C PHE A 68 1.32 -9.61 -7.45
N HIS A 69 0.66 -10.76 -7.65
CA HIS A 69 1.22 -12.09 -7.39
C HIS A 69 1.74 -12.30 -5.95
N LEU A 70 1.17 -11.57 -4.98
CA LEU A 70 1.47 -11.66 -3.55
C LEU A 70 0.34 -12.37 -2.78
N ALA A 71 -0.35 -13.30 -3.43
CA ALA A 71 -1.51 -13.96 -2.88
C ALA A 71 -1.20 -14.79 -1.63
N GLU A 72 -0.11 -15.57 -1.65
CA GLU A 72 0.26 -16.44 -0.53
C GLU A 72 0.53 -15.68 0.77
N PRO A 73 1.32 -14.58 0.82
CA PRO A 73 1.46 -13.80 2.06
C PRO A 73 0.17 -13.09 2.47
N VAL A 74 -0.57 -12.50 1.52
CA VAL A 74 -1.83 -11.80 1.80
C VAL A 74 -2.90 -12.75 2.35
N LEU A 75 -2.99 -13.98 1.86
CA LEU A 75 -3.91 -15.01 2.37
C LEU A 75 -3.67 -15.34 3.85
N THR A 76 -2.40 -15.38 4.29
CA THR A 76 -2.06 -15.64 5.71
C THR A 76 -2.44 -14.43 6.55
N ILE A 77 -2.11 -13.22 6.07
CA ILE A 77 -2.43 -11.97 6.77
C ILE A 77 -3.94 -11.79 6.89
N ALA A 78 -4.69 -11.96 5.80
CA ALA A 78 -6.15 -11.89 5.78
C ALA A 78 -6.77 -12.89 6.76
N ALA A 79 -6.28 -14.13 6.79
CA ALA A 79 -6.73 -15.14 7.74
C ALA A 79 -6.38 -14.75 9.19
N ALA A 80 -5.19 -14.21 9.43
CA ALA A 80 -4.78 -13.74 10.75
C ALA A 80 -5.65 -12.59 11.28
N LEU A 81 -6.03 -11.65 10.40
CA LEU A 81 -6.88 -10.51 10.74
C LEU A 81 -8.35 -10.90 10.95
N SER A 82 -8.79 -12.00 10.36
CA SER A 82 -10.16 -12.51 10.48
C SER A 82 -10.38 -13.36 11.74
N VAL A 83 -9.32 -13.82 12.39
CA VAL A 83 -9.37 -14.60 13.63
C VAL A 83 -9.04 -13.69 14.81
N GLN A 84 -9.58 -14.00 15.99
CA GLN A 84 -9.13 -13.36 17.22
C GLN A 84 -7.61 -13.55 17.39
N SER A 85 -6.92 -12.51 17.88
CA SER A 85 -5.48 -12.56 18.08
C SER A 85 -5.05 -13.84 18.82
N PRO A 86 -4.07 -14.60 18.28
CA PRO A 86 -3.63 -15.85 18.87
C PRO A 86 -2.75 -15.65 20.11
N PHE A 87 -2.40 -14.41 20.47
CA PHE A 87 -1.58 -14.11 21.64
C PHE A 87 -2.41 -14.10 22.93
N THR A 88 -1.96 -14.84 23.94
CA THR A 88 -2.64 -14.92 25.23
C THR A 88 -2.29 -13.72 26.11
N ARG A 89 -3.27 -13.25 26.89
CA ARG A 89 -3.05 -12.14 27.86
C ARG A 89 -2.05 -12.50 28.95
N SER A 90 -2.07 -13.75 29.43
CA SER A 90 -1.11 -14.22 30.45
C SER A 90 0.34 -14.21 29.97
N ALA A 91 0.58 -14.31 28.66
CA ALA A 91 1.93 -14.26 28.11
C ALA A 91 2.53 -12.85 28.11
N GLN A 92 1.71 -11.81 28.16
CA GLN A 92 2.20 -10.42 28.24
C GLN A 92 2.87 -10.12 29.58
N SER A 93 2.45 -10.80 30.66
CA SER A 93 3.05 -10.68 31.98
C SER A 93 4.30 -11.55 32.18
N HIS A 94 4.58 -12.50 31.28
CA HIS A 94 5.71 -13.41 31.41
C HIS A 94 6.88 -12.99 30.50
N PRO A 95 8.00 -12.48 31.06
CA PRO A 95 9.13 -11.97 30.28
C PRO A 95 9.79 -13.06 29.42
N GLU A 96 9.74 -14.33 29.84
CA GLU A 96 10.23 -15.46 29.06
C GLU A 96 9.43 -15.68 27.77
N CYS A 97 8.10 -15.54 27.83
CA CYS A 97 7.23 -15.66 26.65
C CYS A 97 7.51 -14.53 25.67
N ALA A 98 7.66 -13.30 26.17
CA ALA A 98 8.04 -12.16 25.36
C ALA A 98 9.41 -12.38 24.68
N ALA A 99 10.42 -12.81 25.43
CA ALA A 99 11.76 -13.10 24.90
C ALA A 99 11.75 -14.20 23.82
N ALA A 100 10.96 -15.26 24.01
CA ALA A 100 10.81 -16.33 23.03
C ALA A 100 10.04 -15.89 21.76
N ARG A 101 9.23 -14.84 21.85
CA ARG A 101 8.45 -14.28 20.76
C ARG A 101 9.18 -13.20 19.96
N ARG A 102 10.07 -12.42 20.58
CA ARG A 102 10.86 -11.35 19.91
C ARG A 102 11.39 -11.70 18.52
N PRO A 103 11.98 -12.89 18.26
CA PRO A 103 12.50 -13.21 16.93
C PRO A 103 11.44 -13.30 15.82
N LEU A 104 10.16 -13.39 16.18
CA LEU A 104 9.02 -13.45 15.25
C LEU A 104 8.34 -12.09 15.10
N GLU A 105 8.63 -11.14 15.99
CA GLU A 105 8.10 -9.79 15.93
C GLU A 105 8.72 -9.07 14.73
N SER A 106 7.87 -8.34 14.01
CA SER A 106 8.23 -7.58 12.82
C SER A 106 8.04 -6.10 13.08
N ASP A 107 9.07 -5.33 12.75
CA ASP A 107 9.05 -3.87 12.76
C ASP A 107 7.98 -3.29 11.81
N HIS A 108 7.40 -4.09 10.91
CA HIS A 108 6.38 -3.62 9.97
C HIS A 108 4.96 -3.60 10.57
N GLY A 109 4.75 -4.27 11.70
CA GLY A 109 3.51 -4.21 12.47
C GLY A 109 2.93 -5.58 12.82
N ASP A 110 1.73 -5.54 13.41
CA ASP A 110 1.04 -6.72 13.93
C ASP A 110 0.73 -7.76 12.85
N PRO A 111 0.23 -7.40 11.67
CA PRO A 111 -0.13 -8.39 10.66
C PRO A 111 1.09 -9.16 10.13
N PHE A 112 2.25 -8.50 10.01
CA PHE A 112 3.52 -9.13 9.63
C PHE A 112 4.07 -10.06 10.71
N THR A 113 3.83 -9.74 11.98
CA THR A 113 4.20 -10.64 13.08
C THR A 113 3.30 -11.85 13.16
N LEU A 114 2.00 -11.68 12.96
CA LEU A 114 1.08 -12.82 12.87
C LEU A 114 1.43 -13.72 11.69
N PHE A 115 1.85 -13.13 10.56
CA PHE A 115 2.40 -13.84 9.41
C PHE A 115 3.64 -14.67 9.78
N ASN A 116 4.64 -14.07 10.43
CA ASN A 116 5.85 -14.77 10.88
C ASN A 116 5.54 -15.90 11.87
N VAL A 117 4.63 -15.66 12.82
CA VAL A 117 4.21 -16.66 13.81
C VAL A 117 3.53 -17.85 13.15
N PHE A 118 2.61 -17.61 12.21
CA PHE A 118 1.95 -18.67 11.45
C PHE A 118 2.97 -19.49 10.66
N ASN A 119 3.87 -18.81 9.93
CA ASN A 119 4.89 -19.48 9.12
C ASN A 119 5.82 -20.35 9.97
N ALA A 120 6.30 -19.82 11.10
CA ALA A 120 7.14 -20.57 12.03
C ALA A 120 6.41 -21.77 12.64
N TRP A 121 5.11 -21.62 12.96
CA TRP A 121 4.30 -22.74 13.44
C TRP A 121 4.13 -23.84 12.39
N VAL A 122 3.90 -23.49 11.13
CA VAL A 122 3.80 -24.47 10.04
C VAL A 122 5.09 -25.28 9.90
N GLN A 123 6.27 -24.64 9.98
CA GLN A 123 7.56 -25.34 9.95
C GLN A 123 7.74 -26.28 11.15
N VAL A 124 7.38 -25.84 12.35
CA VAL A 124 7.44 -26.71 13.55
C VAL A 124 6.50 -27.90 13.42
N LYS A 125 5.37 -27.73 12.74
CA LYS A 125 4.36 -28.78 12.54
C LYS A 125 4.75 -29.79 11.46
N SER A 126 5.49 -29.37 10.43
CA SER A 126 6.06 -30.29 9.43
C SER A 126 7.22 -31.10 10.01
N GLU A 127 8.00 -30.52 10.92
CA GLU A 127 9.03 -31.20 11.70
C GLU A 127 8.40 -32.17 12.73
N ARG A 128 8.11 -33.43 12.32
CA ARG A 128 7.50 -34.49 13.16
C ARG A 128 8.18 -34.72 14.53
N SER A 129 9.40 -34.22 14.74
CA SER A 129 10.17 -34.31 16.00
C SER A 129 9.80 -33.25 17.04
N ARG A 130 9.15 -32.14 16.68
CA ARG A 130 8.89 -31.02 17.59
C ARG A 130 7.42 -30.94 17.98
N ASN A 131 7.18 -30.86 19.30
CA ASN A 131 5.82 -30.71 19.82
C ASN A 131 5.32 -29.25 19.63
N SER A 132 4.43 -29.05 18.66
CA SER A 132 3.84 -27.76 18.32
C SER A 132 3.13 -27.10 19.52
N ARG A 133 2.41 -27.88 20.34
CA ARG A 133 1.77 -27.39 21.58
C ARG A 133 2.79 -26.79 22.54
N LYS A 134 3.93 -27.46 22.74
CA LYS A 134 5.02 -26.95 23.61
C LYS A 134 5.64 -25.67 23.03
N TRP A 135 5.79 -25.60 21.70
CA TRP A 135 6.28 -24.40 21.02
C TRP A 135 5.33 -23.21 21.20
N CYS A 136 4.02 -23.43 21.05
CA CYS A 136 2.98 -22.42 21.25
C CYS A 136 2.94 -21.92 22.70
N ARG A 137 2.94 -22.84 23.68
CA ARG A 137 2.92 -22.50 25.12
C ARG A 137 4.11 -21.61 25.53
N ARG A 138 5.32 -21.96 25.07
CA ARG A 138 6.54 -21.18 25.35
C ARG A 138 6.50 -19.74 24.84
N ARG A 139 5.68 -19.46 23.82
CA ARG A 139 5.55 -18.15 23.19
C ARG A 139 4.23 -17.45 23.51
N GLY A 140 3.40 -18.04 24.37
CA GLY A 140 2.11 -17.46 24.69
C GLY A 140 1.12 -17.45 23.54
N VAL A 141 1.19 -18.43 22.65
CA VAL A 141 0.32 -18.53 21.48
C VAL A 141 -0.72 -19.63 21.71
N GLU A 142 -1.98 -19.35 21.40
CA GLU A 142 -3.05 -20.33 21.40
C GLU A 142 -3.05 -21.09 20.07
N GLU A 143 -2.68 -22.37 20.10
CA GLU A 143 -2.61 -23.19 18.88
C GLU A 143 -3.97 -23.35 18.18
N HIS A 144 -5.07 -23.32 18.95
CA HIS A 144 -6.41 -23.38 18.40
C HIS A 144 -6.67 -22.30 17.34
N ARG A 145 -6.19 -21.07 17.59
CA ARG A 145 -6.32 -19.95 16.66
C ARG A 145 -5.50 -20.14 15.39
N LEU A 146 -4.34 -20.78 15.48
CA LEU A 146 -3.52 -21.12 14.32
C LEU A 146 -4.22 -22.16 13.42
N TYR A 147 -4.94 -23.12 14.02
CA TYR A 147 -5.79 -24.03 13.26
C TYR A 147 -6.94 -23.30 12.55
N GLU A 148 -7.59 -22.34 13.21
CA GLU A 148 -8.64 -21.51 12.59
C GLU A 148 -8.07 -20.69 11.43
N MET A 149 -6.91 -20.05 11.61
CA MET A 149 -6.21 -19.30 10.56
C MET A 149 -5.92 -20.17 9.34
N ALA A 150 -5.42 -21.40 9.53
CA ALA A 150 -5.16 -22.29 8.40
C ALA A 150 -6.44 -22.69 7.66
N ASN A 151 -7.54 -22.94 8.38
CA ASN A 151 -8.83 -23.24 7.76
C ASN A 151 -9.34 -22.04 6.94
N LEU A 152 -9.27 -20.82 7.47
CA LEU A 152 -9.68 -19.61 6.75
C LEU A 152 -8.77 -19.32 5.56
N ARG A 153 -7.46 -19.48 5.70
CA ARG A 153 -6.49 -19.37 4.61
C ARG A 153 -6.89 -20.27 3.43
N ARG A 154 -7.21 -21.54 3.71
CA ARG A 154 -7.67 -22.49 2.68
C ARG A 154 -8.99 -22.03 2.04
N GLN A 155 -9.96 -21.60 2.85
CA GLN A 155 -11.25 -21.11 2.33
C GLN A 155 -11.07 -19.86 1.45
N PHE A 156 -10.23 -18.91 1.85
CA PHE A 156 -9.92 -17.73 1.04
C PHE A 156 -9.21 -18.11 -0.25
N LYS A 157 -8.28 -19.07 -0.21
CA LYS A 157 -7.63 -19.58 -1.42
C LYS A 157 -8.63 -20.22 -2.38
N GLU A 158 -9.51 -21.08 -1.88
CA GLU A 158 -10.59 -21.71 -2.65
C GLU A 158 -11.51 -20.65 -3.26
N LEU A 159 -11.92 -19.65 -2.48
CA LEU A 159 -12.72 -18.53 -2.98
C LEU A 159 -12.01 -17.76 -4.11
N LEU A 160 -10.71 -17.47 -3.96
CA LEU A 160 -9.95 -16.78 -5.01
C LEU A 160 -9.80 -17.64 -6.28
N GLU A 161 -9.61 -18.95 -6.13
CA GLU A 161 -9.57 -19.90 -7.25
C GLU A 161 -10.93 -20.00 -7.97
N ASP A 162 -12.03 -20.12 -7.21
CA ASP A 162 -13.40 -20.19 -7.74
C ASP A 162 -13.78 -18.91 -8.49
N HIS A 163 -13.26 -17.77 -8.06
CA HIS A 163 -13.48 -16.47 -8.68
C HIS A 163 -12.51 -16.17 -9.83
N GLY A 164 -11.58 -17.07 -10.15
CA GLY A 164 -10.61 -16.92 -11.24
C GLY A 164 -9.49 -15.90 -10.96
N LEU A 165 -9.31 -15.52 -9.69
CA LEU A 165 -8.26 -14.59 -9.24
C LEU A 165 -6.92 -15.30 -9.05
N LEU A 166 -6.95 -16.60 -8.78
CA LEU A 166 -5.77 -17.45 -8.69
C LEU A 166 -5.89 -18.62 -9.65
N VAL A 167 -4.77 -18.94 -10.31
CA VAL A 167 -4.66 -20.18 -11.08
C VAL A 167 -4.62 -21.33 -10.09
N ARG A 168 -5.61 -22.23 -10.18
CA ARG A 168 -5.60 -23.46 -9.42
C ARG A 168 -4.35 -24.24 -9.80
N ALA A 169 -3.50 -24.53 -8.82
CA ALA A 169 -2.33 -25.37 -9.06
C ALA A 169 -2.83 -26.70 -9.62
N GLN A 170 -2.48 -27.00 -10.89
CA GLN A 170 -2.81 -28.28 -11.50
C GLN A 170 -2.28 -29.37 -10.56
N ALA A 171 -3.15 -30.32 -10.21
CA ALA A 171 -2.76 -31.45 -9.39
C ALA A 171 -1.49 -32.04 -10.00
N ALA A 172 -0.43 -32.14 -9.19
CA ALA A 172 0.88 -32.58 -9.63
C ALA A 172 0.73 -33.74 -10.63
N THR A 173 1.46 -33.65 -11.75
CA THR A 173 1.63 -34.74 -12.73
C THR A 173 1.63 -36.09 -12.02
N PRO A 174 0.96 -37.14 -12.56
CA PRO A 174 0.72 -38.40 -11.87
C PRO A 174 2.03 -39.12 -11.51
N GLY A 175 2.68 -38.67 -10.44
CA GLY A 175 3.94 -39.15 -9.92
C GLY A 175 3.70 -40.12 -8.76
N ASP A 176 4.42 -41.23 -8.81
CA ASP A 176 4.49 -42.36 -7.87
C ASP A 176 3.15 -42.86 -7.29
N SER A 177 2.65 -43.96 -7.87
CA SER A 177 1.61 -44.81 -7.27
C SER A 177 1.88 -45.13 -5.79
N SER A 178 3.15 -45.27 -5.41
CA SER A 178 3.62 -45.50 -4.05
C SER A 178 3.25 -44.36 -3.08
N ARG A 179 3.50 -43.10 -3.45
CA ARG A 179 3.20 -41.93 -2.60
C ARG A 179 1.69 -41.79 -2.36
N ARG A 180 0.88 -41.95 -3.42
CA ARG A 180 -0.59 -41.94 -3.31
C ARG A 180 -1.12 -43.04 -2.39
N LEU A 181 -0.54 -44.24 -2.46
CA LEU A 181 -0.94 -45.35 -1.60
C LEU A 181 -0.58 -45.08 -0.13
N GLN A 182 0.61 -44.51 0.11
CA GLN A 182 1.07 -44.09 1.43
C GLN A 182 0.14 -43.02 2.03
N GLU A 183 -0.14 -41.95 1.30
CA GLU A 183 -1.05 -40.87 1.71
C GLU A 183 -2.47 -41.41 2.01
N HIS A 184 -2.97 -42.34 1.19
CA HIS A 184 -4.27 -42.97 1.43
C HIS A 184 -4.26 -43.86 2.70
N ARG A 185 -3.17 -44.59 2.97
CA ARG A 185 -3.01 -45.37 4.22
C ARG A 185 -2.98 -44.46 5.43
N GLU A 186 -2.18 -43.39 5.37
CA GLU A 186 -2.07 -42.39 6.45
C GLU A 186 -3.41 -41.70 6.71
N ARG A 187 -4.11 -41.27 5.65
CA ARG A 187 -5.44 -40.65 5.77
C ARG A 187 -6.49 -41.61 6.35
N ARG A 188 -6.45 -42.90 5.99
CA ARG A 188 -7.32 -43.93 6.61
C ARG A 188 -7.02 -44.13 8.09
N ALA A 189 -5.74 -44.09 8.49
CA ALA A 189 -5.35 -44.16 9.89
C ALA A 189 -5.88 -42.96 10.69
N LEU A 190 -5.80 -41.75 10.13
CA LEU A 190 -6.34 -40.53 10.74
C LEU A 190 -7.87 -40.59 10.90
N TYR A 191 -8.62 -41.08 9.91
CA TYR A 191 -10.06 -41.28 10.06
C TYR A 191 -10.40 -42.31 11.15
N ARG A 192 -9.60 -43.37 11.30
CA ARG A 192 -9.76 -44.36 12.38
C ARG A 192 -9.58 -43.72 13.75
N LEU A 193 -8.52 -42.93 13.94
CA LEU A 193 -8.26 -42.18 15.16
C LEU A 193 -9.40 -41.21 15.49
N LYS A 194 -9.89 -40.45 14.49
CA LYS A 194 -11.03 -39.54 14.66
C LYS A 194 -12.28 -40.30 15.14
N ARG A 195 -12.59 -41.43 14.51
CA ARG A 195 -13.75 -42.27 14.86
C ARG A 195 -13.64 -42.85 16.27
N GLN A 196 -12.48 -43.37 16.65
CA GLN A 196 -12.24 -43.89 18.01
C GLN A 196 -12.44 -42.81 19.08
N HIS A 197 -12.02 -41.58 18.81
CA HIS A 197 -12.24 -40.46 19.74
C HIS A 197 -13.72 -40.04 19.80
N GLU A 198 -14.44 -40.01 18.67
CA GLU A 198 -15.88 -39.70 18.64
C GLU A 198 -16.71 -40.76 19.38
N GLU A 199 -16.37 -42.04 19.21
CA GLU A 199 -17.01 -43.16 19.91
C GLU A 199 -16.63 -43.21 21.42
N GLY A 200 -15.40 -42.83 21.77
CA GLY A 200 -14.92 -42.76 23.16
C GLY A 200 -15.37 -41.53 23.94
N GLY A 201 -15.72 -40.43 23.25
CA GLY A 201 -16.11 -39.15 23.85
C GLY A 201 -17.41 -39.19 24.66
N GLY A 202 -18.26 -40.20 24.46
CA GLY A 202 -19.50 -40.40 25.22
C GLY A 202 -19.32 -40.90 26.66
N ARG A 203 -18.10 -41.22 27.11
CA ARG A 203 -17.87 -41.91 28.40
C ARG A 203 -17.12 -41.11 29.49
N ARG A 204 -16.58 -39.93 29.20
CA ARG A 204 -15.86 -39.13 30.21
C ARG A 204 -16.77 -38.08 30.85
N ARG A 205 -17.31 -38.37 32.04
CA ARG A 205 -17.95 -37.37 32.91
C ARG A 205 -16.94 -36.26 33.22
N LYS A 206 -17.17 -35.04 32.73
CA LYS A 206 -16.40 -33.85 33.11
C LYS A 206 -16.75 -33.51 34.56
N VAL A 207 -15.96 -33.98 35.52
CA VAL A 207 -16.08 -33.58 36.92
C VAL A 207 -15.42 -32.21 37.05
N LEU A 208 -16.22 -31.17 37.29
CA LEU A 208 -15.73 -29.85 37.71
C LEU A 208 -15.12 -30.00 39.11
N ARG A 209 -13.79 -29.90 39.21
CA ARG A 209 -13.14 -29.72 40.52
C ARG A 209 -13.18 -28.23 40.86
N LEU A 210 -13.91 -27.89 41.92
CA LEU A 210 -13.74 -26.61 42.59
C LEU A 210 -12.34 -26.60 43.22
N GLN A 211 -11.53 -25.61 42.85
CA GLN A 211 -10.29 -25.31 43.53
C GLN A 211 -10.52 -24.05 44.37
N GLU A 212 -10.65 -24.23 45.68
CA GLU A 212 -10.61 -23.15 46.66
C GLU A 212 -9.24 -22.48 46.57
N GLY A 213 -9.24 -21.14 46.47
CA GLY A 213 -8.03 -20.37 46.23
C GLY A 213 -7.13 -20.29 47.46
N VAL A 214 -5.83 -20.41 47.24
CA VAL A 214 -4.76 -19.66 47.93
C VAL A 214 -3.57 -19.57 46.98
N ASP A 215 -2.96 -18.39 46.89
CA ASP A 215 -1.67 -18.11 46.26
C ASP A 215 -0.58 -19.14 46.59
N GLY A 216 0.24 -19.50 45.61
CA GLY A 216 1.46 -20.26 45.83
C GLY A 216 1.99 -20.87 44.56
N GLY A 217 3.10 -20.34 44.04
CA GLY A 217 3.87 -20.98 42.99
C GLY A 217 4.18 -22.42 43.40
N SER A 218 3.76 -23.39 42.58
CA SER A 218 4.08 -24.77 42.82
C SER A 218 4.30 -25.50 41.49
N SER A 219 5.46 -26.12 41.45
CA SER A 219 5.91 -27.12 40.48
C SER A 219 4.89 -28.24 40.34
N ASP A 220 4.14 -28.24 39.24
CA ASP A 220 3.51 -29.47 38.75
C ASP A 220 4.52 -30.21 37.88
N GLU A 221 5.44 -30.93 38.54
CA GLU A 221 6.05 -32.10 37.93
C GLU A 221 5.04 -33.25 37.93
N ASP A 222 4.90 -33.85 36.75
CA ASP A 222 4.51 -35.24 36.51
C ASP A 222 3.30 -35.79 37.25
N ARG A 223 2.11 -35.60 36.66
CA ARG A 223 1.05 -36.62 36.72
C ARG A 223 0.36 -36.81 35.37
N GLY A 224 0.85 -37.80 34.62
CA GLY A 224 0.09 -38.52 33.61
C GLY A 224 0.19 -37.97 32.19
N ALA A 225 1.34 -38.16 31.55
CA ALA A 225 1.48 -38.19 30.10
C ALA A 225 0.69 -39.38 29.52
N HIS A 226 -0.64 -39.33 29.56
CA HIS A 226 -1.40 -40.07 28.57
C HIS A 226 -1.20 -39.36 27.25
N ASP A 227 -0.64 -40.10 26.31
CA ASP A 227 -0.47 -39.76 24.89
C ASP A 227 -1.86 -39.60 24.22
N ASP A 228 -2.67 -38.66 24.72
CA ASP A 228 -3.99 -38.36 24.18
C ASP A 228 -3.75 -37.61 22.87
N VAL A 229 -3.92 -38.34 21.77
CA VAL A 229 -3.80 -37.83 20.41
C VAL A 229 -4.69 -36.60 20.29
N ASP A 230 -4.10 -35.47 19.92
CA ASP A 230 -4.85 -34.23 19.80
C ASP A 230 -5.83 -34.33 18.63
N ILE A 231 -7.11 -34.42 18.95
CA ILE A 231 -8.18 -34.53 17.95
C ILE A 231 -8.22 -33.32 17.02
N GLN A 232 -7.78 -32.13 17.47
CA GLN A 232 -7.70 -30.96 16.60
C GLN A 232 -6.59 -31.12 15.58
N ASP A 233 -5.45 -31.69 15.97
CA ASP A 233 -4.34 -31.99 15.06
C ASP A 233 -4.74 -33.04 14.01
N VAL A 234 -5.44 -34.10 14.42
CA VAL A 234 -5.99 -35.10 13.49
C VAL A 234 -6.97 -34.47 12.50
N LYS A 235 -7.89 -33.62 12.98
CA LYS A 235 -8.84 -32.90 12.11
C LYS A 235 -8.12 -31.94 11.16
N PHE A 236 -7.05 -31.32 11.61
CA PHE A 236 -6.23 -30.42 10.81
C PHE A 236 -5.52 -31.17 9.68
N GLN A 237 -4.83 -32.27 9.99
CA GLN A 237 -4.14 -33.11 9.00
C GLN A 237 -5.08 -33.75 7.98
N LEU A 238 -6.35 -34.01 8.35
CA LEU A 238 -7.37 -34.49 7.42
C LEU A 238 -7.83 -33.43 6.41
N ARG A 239 -7.71 -32.15 6.74
CA ARG A 239 -8.19 -31.01 5.93
C ARG A 239 -7.08 -30.33 5.14
N HIS A 240 -5.85 -30.36 5.65
CA HIS A 240 -4.73 -29.65 5.05
C HIS A 240 -3.59 -30.62 4.74
N SER A 241 -3.02 -30.49 3.54
CA SER A 241 -1.73 -31.09 3.24
C SER A 241 -0.63 -30.25 3.88
N LEU A 242 0.13 -30.85 4.80
CA LEU A 242 1.27 -30.19 5.44
C LEU A 242 2.34 -29.81 4.42
N ASP A 243 2.60 -30.66 3.43
CA ASP A 243 3.60 -30.41 2.38
C ASP A 243 3.26 -29.15 1.56
N GLN A 244 1.99 -29.00 1.17
CA GLN A 244 1.53 -27.85 0.40
C GLN A 244 1.56 -26.57 1.24
N LEU A 245 1.15 -26.65 2.51
CA LEU A 245 1.24 -25.52 3.44
C LEU A 245 2.69 -25.12 3.69
N GLN A 246 3.59 -26.09 3.84
CA GLN A 246 5.01 -25.83 4.04
C GLN A 246 5.63 -25.19 2.79
N ALA A 247 5.36 -25.71 1.60
CA ALA A 247 5.86 -25.14 0.35
C ALA A 247 5.37 -23.69 0.16
N ALA A 248 4.07 -23.44 0.39
CA ALA A 248 3.50 -22.10 0.36
C ALA A 248 4.14 -21.17 1.40
N THR A 249 4.35 -21.67 2.61
CA THR A 249 4.96 -20.92 3.72
C THR A 249 6.42 -20.59 3.44
N SER A 250 7.22 -21.57 2.98
CA SER A 250 8.63 -21.37 2.66
C SER A 250 8.79 -20.34 1.53
N SER A 251 7.96 -20.41 0.49
CA SER A 251 7.97 -19.39 -0.58
C SER A 251 7.59 -18.00 -0.10
N ALA A 252 6.72 -17.92 0.91
CA ALA A 252 6.27 -16.65 1.47
C ALA A 252 7.18 -16.14 2.61
N GLN A 253 8.05 -16.97 3.18
CA GLN A 253 8.95 -16.56 4.26
C GLN A 253 10.14 -15.76 3.72
N ASP A 254 10.61 -16.07 2.51
CA ASP A 254 11.74 -15.40 1.85
C ASP A 254 11.28 -14.22 0.98
N LEU A 255 10.51 -13.29 1.56
CA LEU A 255 10.07 -12.08 0.84
C LEU A 255 11.27 -11.16 0.57
N THR A 256 11.44 -10.75 -0.68
CA THR A 256 12.41 -9.70 -1.02
C THR A 256 11.97 -8.36 -0.43
N LEU A 257 12.90 -7.42 -0.28
CA LEU A 257 12.59 -6.07 0.19
C LEU A 257 11.53 -5.39 -0.70
N ASP A 258 11.59 -5.64 -2.00
CA ASP A 258 10.64 -5.14 -2.99
C ASP A 258 9.24 -5.76 -2.80
N GLN A 259 9.17 -7.09 -2.63
CA GLN A 259 7.90 -7.77 -2.34
C GLN A 259 7.29 -7.30 -1.01
N MET A 260 8.12 -7.02 -0.02
CA MET A 260 7.70 -6.46 1.27
C MET A 260 7.14 -5.03 1.11
N ALA A 261 7.78 -4.19 0.29
CA ALA A 261 7.30 -2.84 0.00
C ALA A 261 5.96 -2.87 -0.76
N LEU A 262 5.83 -3.72 -1.78
CA LEU A 262 4.58 -3.94 -2.50
C LEU A 262 3.48 -4.49 -1.59
N LEU A 263 3.80 -5.44 -0.71
CA LEU A 263 2.85 -5.98 0.26
C LEU A 263 2.34 -4.89 1.20
N LYS A 264 3.19 -3.98 1.68
CA LYS A 264 2.77 -2.82 2.47
C LYS A 264 1.86 -1.88 1.69
N LEU A 265 2.14 -1.64 0.40
CA LEU A 265 1.25 -0.83 -0.44
C LEU A 265 -0.12 -1.49 -0.60
N VAL A 266 -0.16 -2.81 -0.83
CA VAL A 266 -1.41 -3.58 -0.94
C VAL A 266 -2.22 -3.52 0.35
N LEU A 267 -1.58 -3.76 1.51
CA LEU A 267 -2.23 -3.64 2.81
C LEU A 267 -2.67 -2.20 3.09
N GLY A 268 -1.84 -1.21 2.77
CA GLY A 268 -2.15 0.21 2.92
C GLY A 268 -3.39 0.61 2.13
N ARG A 269 -3.47 0.24 0.84
CA ARG A 269 -4.65 0.49 -0.01
C ARG A 269 -5.89 -0.28 0.46
N GLY A 270 -5.71 -1.48 1.00
CA GLY A 270 -6.79 -2.31 1.55
C GLY A 270 -7.38 -1.74 2.84
N LEU A 271 -6.54 -1.19 3.72
CA LEU A 271 -6.96 -0.60 5.01
C LEU A 271 -7.42 0.85 4.88
N TYR A 272 -6.94 1.58 3.87
CA TYR A 272 -7.35 2.96 3.61
C TYR A 272 -8.89 3.07 3.46
N PRO A 273 -9.58 4.01 4.14
CA PRO A 273 -9.05 5.24 4.77
C PRO A 273 -8.69 5.15 6.27
N GLN A 274 -8.56 3.96 6.85
CA GLN A 274 -8.26 3.78 8.29
C GLN A 274 -6.78 4.09 8.60
N LEU A 275 -6.46 5.38 8.67
CA LEU A 275 -5.12 5.90 8.95
C LEU A 275 -5.08 6.66 10.27
N ALA A 276 -3.93 6.56 10.95
CA ALA A 276 -3.61 7.30 12.15
C ALA A 276 -2.23 7.98 12.01
N VAL A 277 -2.17 9.24 12.43
CA VAL A 277 -0.96 10.08 12.38
C VAL A 277 -0.38 10.22 13.78
N PRO A 278 0.94 10.05 13.96
CA PRO A 278 1.58 10.27 15.26
C PRO A 278 1.48 11.73 15.69
N ASP A 279 1.30 11.96 16.99
CA ASP A 279 1.37 13.28 17.58
C ASP A 279 2.83 13.81 17.55
N PRO A 280 3.08 15.09 17.17
CA PRO A 280 4.43 15.66 17.14
C PRO A 280 5.18 15.58 18.47
N PHE A 281 4.46 15.55 19.60
CA PHE A 281 5.06 15.52 20.93
C PHE A 281 5.34 14.10 21.45
N ASN A 282 5.11 13.06 20.65
CA ASN A 282 5.33 11.68 21.08
C ASN A 282 6.79 11.37 21.46
N SER A 283 7.77 12.07 20.89
CA SER A 283 9.19 11.94 21.26
C SER A 283 9.48 12.29 22.72
N SER A 284 8.64 13.13 23.33
CA SER A 284 8.78 13.55 24.73
C SER A 284 7.93 12.72 25.71
N ARG A 285 7.10 11.81 25.20
CA ARG A 285 6.17 11.02 26.00
C ARG A 285 6.77 9.65 26.33
N LYS A 286 6.21 9.02 27.37
CA LYS A 286 6.55 7.64 27.71
C LYS A 286 6.09 6.69 26.60
N ASP A 287 6.88 5.66 26.38
CA ASP A 287 6.69 4.60 25.38
C ASP A 287 5.27 4.03 25.32
N SER A 288 4.63 3.79 26.46
CA SER A 288 3.29 3.21 26.54
C SER A 288 2.13 4.19 26.31
N ASP A 289 2.40 5.50 26.28
CA ASP A 289 1.39 6.57 26.22
C ASP A 289 1.51 7.40 24.92
N GLN A 290 2.05 6.80 23.86
CA GLN A 290 2.07 7.44 22.55
C GLN A 290 0.66 7.67 22.03
N ILE A 291 0.42 8.88 21.50
CA ILE A 291 -0.88 9.31 21.01
C ILE A 291 -0.86 9.42 19.49
N PHE A 292 -1.95 8.96 18.89
CA PHE A 292 -2.21 9.00 17.46
C PHE A 292 -3.55 9.67 17.19
N HIS A 293 -3.66 10.32 16.05
CA HIS A 293 -4.88 11.01 15.61
C HIS A 293 -5.41 10.38 14.34
N THR A 294 -6.70 10.03 14.34
CA THR A 294 -7.43 9.56 13.16
C THR A 294 -8.34 10.67 12.65
N GLN A 295 -8.92 10.49 11.45
CA GLN A 295 -9.86 11.46 10.88
C GLN A 295 -11.09 11.66 11.77
N SER A 296 -11.65 10.59 12.33
CA SER A 296 -12.87 10.63 13.16
C SER A 296 -12.58 10.93 14.63
N LYS A 297 -11.49 10.38 15.19
CA LYS A 297 -11.16 10.46 16.61
C LYS A 297 -9.74 10.92 16.86
N GLN A 298 -9.60 11.82 17.82
CA GLN A 298 -8.33 12.38 18.25
C GLN A 298 -7.90 11.71 19.55
N GLY A 299 -6.59 11.69 19.84
CA GLY A 299 -6.14 11.19 21.14
C GLY A 299 -6.20 9.66 21.29
N THR A 300 -6.06 8.91 20.20
CA THR A 300 -6.07 7.43 20.21
C THR A 300 -4.74 6.87 20.68
N VAL A 301 -4.75 5.71 21.33
CA VAL A 301 -3.55 5.06 21.88
C VAL A 301 -3.39 3.68 21.23
N LEU A 302 -2.16 3.16 21.16
CA LEU A 302 -1.93 1.80 20.69
C LEU A 302 -2.44 0.78 21.72
N HIS A 303 -3.06 -0.30 21.24
CA HIS A 303 -3.43 -1.39 22.13
C HIS A 303 -2.18 -2.05 22.74
N PRO A 304 -2.18 -2.47 24.02
CA PRO A 304 -0.99 -3.08 24.65
C PRO A 304 -0.49 -4.39 24.00
N THR A 305 -1.31 -5.04 23.18
CA THR A 305 -0.87 -6.21 22.39
C THR A 305 -0.10 -5.83 21.14
N CYS A 306 -0.15 -4.57 20.71
CA CYS A 306 0.50 -4.10 19.50
C CYS A 306 2.01 -4.10 19.70
N ILE A 307 2.76 -4.52 18.68
CA ILE A 307 4.24 -4.58 18.76
C ILE A 307 4.82 -3.19 18.94
N PHE A 308 4.22 -2.19 18.29
CA PHE A 308 4.65 -0.80 18.40
C PHE A 308 4.52 -0.24 19.83
N ALA A 309 3.64 -0.82 20.66
CA ALA A 309 3.58 -0.45 22.08
C ALA A 309 4.77 -1.01 22.89
N ASN A 310 5.37 -2.12 22.45
CA ASN A 310 6.56 -2.71 23.08
C ASN A 310 7.87 -2.12 22.51
N SER A 311 7.87 -1.73 21.24
CA SER A 311 9.02 -1.16 20.52
C SER A 311 8.63 0.15 19.82
N PRO A 312 8.44 1.24 20.58
CA PRO A 312 8.02 2.54 20.03
C PRO A 312 9.08 3.20 19.13
N GLU A 313 10.36 2.88 19.34
CA GLU A 313 11.49 3.40 18.59
C GLU A 313 11.36 3.16 17.08
N VAL A 314 10.66 2.10 16.69
CA VAL A 314 10.42 1.72 15.28
C VAL A 314 9.59 2.77 14.54
N LEU A 315 8.75 3.52 15.27
CA LEU A 315 7.89 4.57 14.72
C LEU A 315 8.54 5.95 14.72
N HIS A 316 9.68 6.13 15.40
CA HIS A 316 10.40 7.39 15.39
C HIS A 316 11.12 7.58 14.05
N THR A 317 11.13 8.81 13.55
CA THR A 317 11.90 9.14 12.35
C THR A 317 13.39 8.96 12.66
N GLN A 318 14.14 8.20 11.85
CA GLN A 318 15.56 7.87 12.11
C GLN A 318 16.44 9.11 12.36
N GLU A 319 16.08 10.29 11.84
CA GLU A 319 16.79 11.56 12.07
C GLU A 319 16.64 12.12 13.50
N GLN A 320 15.56 11.76 14.21
CA GLN A 320 15.39 12.11 15.63
C GLN A 320 16.33 11.33 16.54
N ALA A 321 16.69 10.08 16.17
CA ALA A 321 17.61 9.26 16.94
C ALA A 321 19.06 9.77 16.88
N ALA A 322 19.43 10.48 15.79
CA ALA A 322 20.76 11.08 15.63
C ALA A 322 20.91 12.43 16.35
N ARG A 323 19.82 13.20 16.50
CA ARG A 323 19.80 14.50 17.19
C ARG A 323 19.37 14.34 18.65
N GLY A 324 20.14 13.58 19.42
CA GLY A 324 19.92 13.44 20.85
C GLY A 324 19.77 14.79 21.56
N SER A 325 18.73 14.92 22.39
CA SER A 325 18.58 15.86 23.52
C SER A 325 18.70 17.39 23.30
N GLU A 326 18.80 17.91 22.07
CA GLU A 326 18.83 19.37 21.81
C GLU A 326 17.75 19.87 20.83
N ALA A 327 16.53 19.34 20.91
CA ALA A 327 15.40 19.94 20.19
C ALA A 327 14.87 21.15 20.96
N SER A 328 15.24 22.35 20.51
CA SER A 328 14.61 23.61 20.91
C SER A 328 13.09 23.52 20.72
N ARG A 329 12.33 23.96 21.73
CA ARG A 329 10.86 23.85 21.90
C ARG A 329 10.00 24.58 20.84
N GLY A 330 10.53 24.92 19.66
CA GLY A 330 9.92 25.90 18.75
C GLY A 330 9.67 25.47 17.31
N ASP A 331 10.16 24.32 16.85
CA ASP A 331 10.06 23.98 15.42
C ASP A 331 8.71 23.31 15.12
N ARG A 332 7.75 24.12 14.67
CA ARG A 332 6.37 23.69 14.40
C ARG A 332 6.25 22.71 13.22
N ASP A 333 7.29 22.57 12.41
CA ASP A 333 7.30 21.77 11.19
C ASP A 333 8.61 20.97 11.08
N GLN A 334 8.69 19.85 11.78
CA GLN A 334 9.86 18.98 11.70
C GLN A 334 9.87 18.27 10.34
N VAL A 335 10.75 18.75 9.46
CA VAL A 335 10.92 18.20 8.11
C VAL A 335 11.69 16.88 8.15
N SER A 336 11.15 15.83 7.54
CA SER A 336 11.84 14.55 7.31
C SER A 336 11.37 13.89 6.02
N SER A 337 12.22 13.05 5.42
CA SER A 337 11.84 12.24 4.25
C SER A 337 11.14 10.92 4.63
N LYS A 338 11.19 10.52 5.91
CA LYS A 338 10.80 9.18 6.38
C LYS A 338 9.63 9.18 7.37
N HIS A 339 8.71 10.15 7.28
CA HIS A 339 7.50 10.10 8.11
C HIS A 339 6.69 8.83 7.85
N GLN A 340 6.19 8.22 8.92
CA GLN A 340 5.41 7.00 8.89
C GLN A 340 4.00 7.27 9.43
N LEU A 341 3.00 6.64 8.80
CA LEU A 341 1.63 6.57 9.28
C LEU A 341 1.32 5.16 9.76
N LEU A 342 0.30 5.04 10.60
CA LEU A 342 -0.25 3.75 10.99
C LEU A 342 -1.57 3.50 10.26
N ALA A 343 -1.61 2.46 9.44
CA ALA A 343 -2.86 1.89 8.97
C ALA A 343 -3.33 0.86 10.01
N PHE A 344 -4.61 0.88 10.38
CA PHE A 344 -5.17 -0.01 11.41
C PHE A 344 -6.41 -0.72 10.87
N VAL A 345 -6.77 -1.87 11.48
CA VAL A 345 -7.93 -2.68 11.04
C VAL A 345 -9.19 -2.29 11.81
N SER A 346 -9.07 -2.07 13.12
CA SER A 346 -10.21 -1.79 13.98
C SER A 346 -9.86 -0.81 15.08
N LEU A 347 -10.82 0.04 15.42
CA LEU A 347 -10.76 0.97 16.53
C LEU A 347 -11.59 0.42 17.69
N LEU A 348 -10.96 0.12 18.82
CA LEU A 348 -11.64 -0.38 20.02
C LEU A 348 -11.97 0.79 20.95
N GLU A 349 -13.27 1.04 21.14
CA GLU A 349 -13.74 2.15 21.96
C GLU A 349 -14.00 1.67 23.40
N THR A 350 -13.17 2.13 24.34
CA THR A 350 -13.37 1.94 25.78
C THR A 350 -13.36 3.30 26.47
N ASN A 351 -12.89 3.39 27.72
CA ASN A 351 -12.59 4.68 28.36
C ASN A 351 -11.53 5.48 27.57
N LYS A 352 -10.61 4.77 26.89
CA LYS A 352 -9.68 5.32 25.91
C LYS A 352 -9.84 4.58 24.57
N PRO A 353 -9.81 5.26 23.42
CA PRO A 353 -9.88 4.60 22.12
C PRO A 353 -8.52 3.96 21.77
N TYR A 354 -8.53 2.67 21.43
CA TYR A 354 -7.34 1.89 21.10
C TYR A 354 -7.27 1.49 19.63
N LEU A 355 -6.12 1.66 19.00
CA LEU A 355 -5.81 1.14 17.68
C LEU A 355 -5.37 -0.32 17.78
N VAL A 356 -5.95 -1.18 16.94
CA VAL A 356 -5.70 -2.62 16.94
C VAL A 356 -5.25 -3.08 15.55
N ASN A 357 -4.27 -3.99 15.52
CA ASN A 357 -3.67 -4.57 14.32
C ASN A 357 -3.08 -3.50 13.38
N CYS A 358 -2.06 -2.80 13.87
CA CYS A 358 -1.47 -1.67 13.14
C CYS A 358 -0.36 -2.13 12.19
N VAL A 359 -0.28 -1.48 11.03
CA VAL A 359 0.79 -1.59 10.02
C VAL A 359 1.39 -0.22 9.81
N ARG A 360 2.73 -0.13 9.77
CA ARG A 360 3.38 1.12 9.37
C ARG A 360 3.43 1.27 7.85
N VAL A 361 3.08 2.45 7.36
CA VAL A 361 3.11 2.80 5.93
C VAL A 361 3.84 4.14 5.73
N PRO A 362 4.59 4.32 4.63
CA PRO A 362 5.27 5.58 4.35
C PRO A 362 4.23 6.69 4.08
N ALA A 363 4.33 7.83 4.78
CA ALA A 363 3.25 8.81 4.82
C ALA A 363 2.99 9.47 3.47
N LEU A 364 4.02 10.13 2.89
CA LEU A 364 3.91 10.86 1.63
C LEU A 364 3.39 9.97 0.50
N GLN A 365 4.04 8.83 0.26
CA GLN A 365 3.74 7.96 -0.86
C GLN A 365 2.36 7.31 -0.71
N SER A 366 1.98 6.89 0.50
CA SER A 366 0.66 6.30 0.75
C SER A 366 -0.46 7.33 0.60
N LEU A 367 -0.28 8.56 1.10
CA LEU A 367 -1.27 9.62 0.93
C LEU A 367 -1.39 10.02 -0.54
N LEU A 368 -0.27 10.15 -1.26
CA LEU A 368 -0.29 10.49 -2.68
C LEU A 368 -0.87 9.38 -3.57
N LEU A 369 -0.83 8.10 -3.18
CA LEU A 369 -1.42 7.00 -3.96
C LEU A 369 -2.86 6.63 -3.57
N PHE A 370 -3.24 6.77 -2.28
CA PHE A 370 -4.50 6.21 -1.78
C PHE A 370 -5.55 7.25 -1.40
N SER A 371 -5.17 8.51 -1.15
CA SER A 371 -6.13 9.56 -0.76
C SER A 371 -7.26 9.73 -1.77
N ARG A 372 -8.47 10.02 -1.30
CA ARG A 372 -9.64 10.24 -2.16
C ARG A 372 -9.66 11.65 -2.73
N SER A 373 -9.14 12.62 -1.97
CA SER A 373 -8.98 13.99 -2.45
C SER A 373 -7.61 14.54 -2.08
N LEU A 374 -6.90 15.04 -3.08
CA LEU A 374 -5.67 15.81 -2.99
C LEU A 374 -5.96 17.24 -3.44
N ASP A 375 -5.76 18.18 -2.54
CA ASP A 375 -5.94 19.60 -2.78
C ASP A 375 -4.56 20.27 -2.75
N THR A 376 -4.22 21.08 -3.76
CA THR A 376 -2.89 21.72 -3.84
C THR A 376 -2.96 23.24 -3.95
N ASN A 377 -1.86 23.90 -3.64
CA ASN A 377 -1.59 25.29 -4.05
C ASN A 377 -1.03 25.33 -5.49
N GLY A 378 -0.82 26.55 -6.03
CA GLY A 378 -0.27 26.75 -7.37
C GLY A 378 1.15 26.18 -7.59
N ASP A 379 1.99 26.19 -6.55
CA ASP A 379 3.35 25.61 -6.57
C ASP A 379 3.40 24.11 -6.30
N CYS A 380 2.28 23.52 -5.89
CA CYS A 380 2.22 22.15 -5.36
C CYS A 380 3.12 21.88 -4.14
N SER A 381 3.71 22.89 -3.51
CA SER A 381 4.49 22.77 -2.26
C SER A 381 3.61 22.43 -1.06
N ARG A 382 2.33 22.82 -1.08
CA ARG A 382 1.34 22.53 -0.04
C ARG A 382 0.30 21.58 -0.62
N VAL A 383 0.19 20.39 -0.03
CA VAL A 383 -0.76 19.35 -0.44
C VAL A 383 -1.61 18.93 0.75
N VAL A 384 -2.93 18.98 0.61
CA VAL A 384 -3.87 18.51 1.63
C VAL A 384 -4.55 17.23 1.18
N ALA A 385 -4.39 16.16 1.96
CA ALA A 385 -5.02 14.87 1.74
C ALA A 385 -6.30 14.75 2.59
N ASP A 386 -7.39 14.38 1.93
CA ASP A 386 -8.72 14.09 2.51
C ASP A 386 -9.29 15.20 3.41
N GLY A 387 -8.81 16.43 3.25
CA GLY A 387 -9.25 17.61 4.00
C GLY A 387 -8.80 17.69 5.46
N TRP A 388 -7.90 16.81 5.93
CA TRP A 388 -7.46 16.81 7.33
C TRP A 388 -5.95 16.64 7.55
N LEU A 389 -5.21 16.16 6.54
CA LEU A 389 -3.76 16.02 6.59
C LEU A 389 -3.09 16.97 5.62
N GLU A 390 -2.10 17.70 6.10
CA GLU A 390 -1.32 18.62 5.30
C GLU A 390 0.13 18.13 5.20
N LEU A 391 0.61 18.14 3.96
CA LEU A 391 1.97 17.84 3.56
C LEU A 391 2.58 19.13 3.01
N GLN A 392 3.67 19.57 3.61
CA GLN A 392 4.43 20.73 3.15
C GLN A 392 5.79 20.27 2.64
N LEU A 393 5.98 20.29 1.33
CA LEU A 393 7.23 19.94 0.67
C LEU A 393 8.13 21.17 0.56
N VAL A 394 9.43 20.97 0.77
CA VAL A 394 10.43 22.06 0.73
C VAL A 394 10.72 22.49 -0.71
N ASP A 395 10.75 21.53 -1.64
CA ASP A 395 11.04 21.76 -3.05
C ASP A 395 9.78 21.61 -3.92
N SER A 396 9.42 22.67 -4.64
CA SER A 396 8.24 22.71 -5.52
C SER A 396 8.41 21.87 -6.79
N GLU A 397 9.63 21.78 -7.33
CA GLU A 397 9.90 21.02 -8.55
C GLU A 397 9.78 19.51 -8.29
N SER A 398 10.40 19.02 -7.21
CA SER A 398 10.23 17.64 -6.75
C SER A 398 8.77 17.34 -6.39
N ALA A 399 8.06 18.28 -5.75
CA ALA A 399 6.64 18.10 -5.44
C ALA A 399 5.78 17.92 -6.70
N LEU A 400 6.00 18.74 -7.73
CA LEU A 400 5.30 18.62 -9.01
C LEU A 400 5.60 17.29 -9.71
N ARG A 401 6.87 16.86 -9.75
CA ARG A 401 7.25 15.57 -10.33
C ARG A 401 6.60 14.39 -9.59
N LEU A 402 6.56 14.44 -8.26
CA LEU A 402 5.90 13.42 -7.45
C LEU A 402 4.39 13.37 -7.67
N LEU A 403 3.73 14.52 -7.76
CA LEU A 403 2.29 14.57 -8.06
C LEU A 403 1.98 14.06 -9.46
N ALA A 404 2.77 14.44 -10.47
CA ALA A 404 2.60 13.93 -11.82
C ALA A 404 2.81 12.40 -11.88
N ALA A 405 3.83 11.90 -11.18
CA ALA A 405 4.07 10.46 -11.05
C ALA A 405 2.91 9.75 -10.34
N SER A 406 2.36 10.31 -9.26
CA SER A 406 1.25 9.69 -8.52
C SER A 406 -0.03 9.63 -9.35
N VAL A 407 -0.34 10.66 -10.14
CA VAL A 407 -1.49 10.66 -11.06
C VAL A 407 -1.34 9.58 -12.14
N ARG A 408 -0.16 9.48 -12.76
CA ARG A 408 0.12 8.42 -13.74
C ARG A 408 0.04 7.02 -13.12
N LEU A 409 0.60 6.83 -11.94
CA LEU A 409 0.59 5.53 -11.25
C LEU A 409 -0.82 5.12 -10.82
N ARG A 410 -1.65 6.05 -10.35
CA ARG A 410 -3.05 5.79 -9.98
C ARG A 410 -3.87 5.37 -11.19
N THR A 411 -3.78 6.11 -12.28
CA THR A 411 -4.49 5.80 -13.53
C THR A 411 -4.06 4.47 -14.12
N GLN A 412 -2.76 4.18 -14.14
CA GLN A 412 -2.24 2.86 -14.52
C GLN A 412 -2.79 1.76 -13.61
N TRP A 413 -2.70 1.91 -12.28
CA TRP A 413 -3.21 0.91 -11.33
C TRP A 413 -4.70 0.64 -11.54
N GLU A 414 -5.53 1.68 -11.60
CA GLU A 414 -6.97 1.53 -11.82
C GLU A 414 -7.28 0.87 -13.16
N SER A 415 -6.61 1.28 -14.24
CA SER A 415 -6.79 0.67 -15.56
C SER A 415 -6.43 -0.81 -15.58
N THR A 416 -5.31 -1.20 -14.96
CA THR A 416 -4.89 -2.60 -14.88
C THR A 416 -5.85 -3.41 -14.00
N LEU A 417 -6.34 -2.83 -12.90
CA LEU A 417 -7.31 -3.48 -12.02
C LEU A 417 -8.64 -3.72 -12.75
N ASP A 418 -9.20 -2.69 -13.38
CA ASP A 418 -10.46 -2.79 -14.11
C ASP A 418 -10.35 -3.76 -15.28
N TRP A 419 -9.23 -3.71 -16.01
CA TRP A 419 -8.94 -4.65 -17.09
C TRP A 419 -8.89 -6.10 -16.58
N GLN A 420 -8.17 -6.36 -15.49
CA GLN A 420 -8.05 -7.71 -14.91
C GLN A 420 -9.41 -8.23 -14.43
N LEU A 421 -10.20 -7.38 -13.77
CA LEU A 421 -11.54 -7.73 -13.30
C LEU A 421 -12.50 -7.99 -14.48
N ALA A 422 -12.41 -7.20 -15.55
CA ALA A 422 -13.21 -7.39 -16.75
C ALA A 422 -12.86 -8.70 -17.48
N HIS A 423 -11.56 -9.01 -17.62
CA HIS A 423 -11.09 -10.26 -18.23
C HIS A 423 -11.57 -11.48 -17.43
N GLN A 424 -11.53 -11.41 -16.10
CA GLN A 424 -12.03 -12.49 -15.23
C GLN A 424 -13.54 -12.66 -15.31
N ALA A 425 -14.31 -11.56 -15.42
CA ALA A 425 -15.75 -11.63 -15.61
C ALA A 425 -16.15 -12.33 -16.92
N GLN A 426 -15.34 -12.18 -17.99
CA GLN A 426 -15.56 -12.86 -19.27
C GLN A 426 -15.29 -14.37 -19.17
N ARG A 427 -14.20 -14.79 -18.49
CA ARG A 427 -13.88 -16.21 -18.27
C ARG A 427 -14.97 -17.00 -17.52
N ARG A 428 -15.84 -16.32 -16.78
CA ARG A 428 -16.95 -16.96 -16.05
C ARG A 428 -18.18 -17.25 -16.90
N ARG A 429 -18.27 -16.71 -18.13
CA ARG A 429 -19.42 -17.01 -19.01
C ARG A 429 -19.19 -18.39 -19.64
N PRO A 430 -20.05 -19.39 -19.36
CA PRO A 430 -19.82 -20.79 -19.74
C PRO A 430 -20.02 -21.09 -21.23
N GLU A 431 -20.14 -20.08 -22.10
CA GLU A 431 -20.39 -20.25 -23.53
C GLU A 431 -19.32 -19.51 -24.34
N MET A 432 -18.18 -20.16 -24.60
CA MET A 432 -17.43 -20.18 -25.86
C MET A 432 -16.00 -20.69 -25.65
N ASP A 433 -15.73 -21.83 -26.30
CA ASP A 433 -14.45 -22.46 -26.68
C ASP A 433 -13.35 -22.72 -25.63
N GLU A 434 -12.97 -24.00 -25.54
CA GLU A 434 -11.74 -24.51 -24.91
C GLU A 434 -10.49 -24.09 -25.73
N GLY A 435 -10.22 -22.79 -25.81
CA GLY A 435 -9.02 -22.22 -26.41
C GLY A 435 -7.93 -21.99 -25.37
N GLU A 436 -6.83 -22.75 -25.47
CA GLU A 436 -5.51 -22.64 -24.80
C GLU A 436 -5.39 -21.75 -23.54
N ASP A 437 -5.20 -22.43 -22.41
CA ASP A 437 -4.81 -21.92 -21.09
C ASP A 437 -3.47 -21.16 -21.07
N THR A 438 -3.44 -19.96 -21.64
CA THR A 438 -2.36 -19.01 -21.40
C THR A 438 -2.96 -17.66 -21.01
N ALA A 439 -2.67 -17.21 -19.78
CA ALA A 439 -2.75 -15.78 -19.48
C ALA A 439 -1.95 -15.05 -20.58
N ALA A 440 -2.53 -14.04 -21.22
CA ALA A 440 -1.85 -13.41 -22.33
C ALA A 440 -0.51 -12.85 -21.83
N PRO A 441 0.59 -12.95 -22.60
CA PRO A 441 1.90 -12.45 -22.18
C PRO A 441 1.94 -10.96 -21.82
N GLY A 442 0.95 -10.18 -22.27
CA GLY A 442 0.77 -8.76 -21.94
C GLY A 442 0.44 -8.52 -20.46
N ASP A 443 -0.40 -9.37 -19.86
CA ASP A 443 -0.97 -9.19 -18.52
C ASP A 443 0.11 -9.12 -17.44
N ARG A 444 1.07 -10.06 -17.53
CA ARG A 444 2.18 -10.14 -16.58
C ARG A 444 3.19 -9.01 -16.78
N ARG A 445 3.31 -8.51 -18.00
CA ARG A 445 4.25 -7.44 -18.33
C ARG A 445 3.76 -6.09 -17.81
N GLU A 446 2.49 -5.76 -18.06
CA GLU A 446 1.90 -4.51 -17.55
C GLU A 446 1.89 -4.46 -16.02
N VAL A 447 1.52 -5.56 -15.36
CA VAL A 447 1.59 -5.67 -13.90
C VAL A 447 3.02 -5.55 -13.39
N ALA A 448 4.01 -6.15 -14.08
CA ALA A 448 5.41 -6.05 -13.70
C ALA A 448 5.98 -4.63 -13.88
N ASP A 449 5.59 -3.93 -14.94
CA ASP A 449 5.98 -2.55 -15.20
C ASP A 449 5.37 -1.62 -14.15
N LEU A 450 4.07 -1.77 -13.85
CA LEU A 450 3.41 -1.07 -12.75
C LEU A 450 4.09 -1.34 -11.40
N SER A 451 4.41 -2.59 -11.10
CA SER A 451 5.08 -2.98 -9.85
C SER A 451 6.44 -2.28 -9.71
N ARG A 452 7.21 -2.22 -10.80
CA ARG A 452 8.51 -1.54 -10.84
C ARG A 452 8.39 -0.04 -10.62
N ASP A 453 7.41 0.60 -11.26
CA ASP A 453 7.21 2.03 -11.12
C ASP A 453 6.66 2.42 -9.74
N LEU A 454 5.80 1.59 -9.14
CA LEU A 454 5.38 1.73 -7.74
C LEU A 454 6.56 1.61 -6.78
N LEU A 455 7.47 0.66 -7.00
CA LEU A 455 8.67 0.50 -6.17
C LEU A 455 9.61 1.70 -6.27
N ARG A 456 9.84 2.21 -7.48
CA ARG A 456 10.61 3.45 -7.70
C ARG A 456 9.98 4.63 -6.96
N PHE A 457 8.65 4.74 -7.00
CA PHE A 457 7.93 5.79 -6.30
C PHE A 457 8.00 5.66 -4.78
N VAL A 458 7.93 4.44 -4.24
CA VAL A 458 8.11 4.22 -2.79
C VAL A 458 9.53 4.55 -2.34
N ALA A 459 10.53 4.31 -3.19
CA ALA A 459 11.92 4.58 -2.90
C ALA A 459 12.32 6.07 -3.01
N SER A 460 11.46 6.95 -3.55
CA SER A 460 11.78 8.37 -3.68
C SER A 460 11.82 9.05 -2.31
N GLU A 461 12.97 9.64 -1.95
CA GLU A 461 13.14 10.40 -0.71
C GLU A 461 13.03 11.90 -0.99
N VAL A 462 11.95 12.52 -0.53
CA VAL A 462 11.75 13.98 -0.60
C VAL A 462 11.50 14.49 0.81
N PRO A 463 12.15 15.58 1.26
CA PRO A 463 11.91 16.16 2.58
C PRO A 463 10.56 16.89 2.63
N TYR A 464 9.72 16.56 3.61
CA TYR A 464 8.43 17.22 3.85
C TYR A 464 8.13 17.35 5.34
N SER A 465 7.27 18.29 5.71
CA SER A 465 6.59 18.32 7.01
C SER A 465 5.21 17.67 6.86
N LEU A 466 4.82 16.88 7.87
CA LEU A 466 3.50 16.28 7.98
C LEU A 466 2.80 16.85 9.20
N ARG A 467 1.65 17.50 8.97
CA ARG A 467 0.83 18.02 10.06
C ARG A 467 -0.64 17.70 9.87
N ARG A 468 -1.34 17.67 10.99
CA ARG A 468 -2.79 17.55 11.04
C ARG A 468 -3.41 18.94 11.10
N LEU A 469 -4.40 19.19 10.25
CA LEU A 469 -5.14 20.45 10.26
C LEU A 469 -6.06 20.54 11.48
N THR A 470 -6.10 21.73 12.08
CA THR A 470 -7.04 22.07 13.15
C THR A 470 -8.40 22.44 12.55
N GLY A 471 -9.47 22.36 13.36
CA GLY A 471 -10.82 22.66 12.88
C GLY A 471 -11.00 24.09 12.34
N LEU A 472 -10.22 25.06 12.85
CA LEU A 472 -10.21 26.43 12.36
C LEU A 472 -9.51 26.57 11.00
N GLU A 473 -8.40 25.86 10.79
CA GLU A 473 -7.68 25.88 9.52
C GLU A 473 -8.48 25.21 8.41
N VAL A 474 -9.20 24.12 8.72
CA VAL A 474 -10.09 23.46 7.75
C VAL A 474 -11.20 24.41 7.26
N GLN A 475 -11.71 25.30 8.11
CA GLN A 475 -12.73 26.29 7.72
C GLN A 475 -12.19 27.36 6.76
N ASN A 476 -10.92 27.74 6.91
CA ASN A 476 -10.28 28.78 6.10
C ASN A 476 -9.33 28.20 5.03
N LEU A 477 -9.49 26.92 4.70
CA LEU A 477 -8.53 26.20 3.87
C LEU A 477 -8.60 26.61 2.40
N TYR A 478 -9.80 26.93 1.92
CA TYR A 478 -10.09 27.11 0.50
C TYR A 478 -10.38 28.58 0.17
N VAL A 479 -9.93 29.02 -1.01
CA VAL A 479 -10.14 30.40 -1.51
C VAL A 479 -11.61 30.63 -1.93
N GLY A 480 -12.32 29.56 -2.28
CA GLY A 480 -13.72 29.60 -2.73
C GLY A 480 -13.87 29.85 -4.24
N PRO A 481 -15.10 29.86 -4.78
CA PRO A 481 -15.36 29.82 -6.22
C PRO A 481 -15.08 31.14 -6.98
N GLN A 482 -14.70 32.23 -6.31
CA GLN A 482 -14.67 33.58 -6.91
C GLN A 482 -13.31 34.02 -7.49
N THR A 483 -12.24 33.24 -7.31
CA THR A 483 -10.89 33.56 -7.82
C THR A 483 -10.47 32.54 -8.88
N ILE A 484 -11.04 32.64 -10.08
CA ILE A 484 -10.51 31.95 -11.25
C ILE A 484 -9.52 32.92 -11.93
N THR A 485 -8.26 32.90 -11.50
CA THR A 485 -7.18 33.50 -12.29
C THR A 485 -7.01 32.70 -13.57
N ALA A 486 -6.78 33.38 -14.70
CA ALA A 486 -6.75 32.83 -16.07
C ALA A 486 -6.16 31.42 -16.16
N VAL A 487 -6.78 30.54 -16.94
CA VAL A 487 -6.40 29.13 -17.13
C VAL A 487 -4.90 29.03 -17.40
N PRO A 488 -4.08 28.58 -16.43
CA PRO A 488 -2.71 28.23 -16.73
C PRO A 488 -2.79 27.05 -17.70
N SER A 489 -2.10 27.13 -18.83
CA SER A 489 -1.88 25.95 -19.66
C SER A 489 -1.02 24.99 -18.85
N LEU A 490 -1.66 24.09 -18.09
CA LEU A 490 -0.94 22.99 -17.47
C LEU A 490 -0.34 22.19 -18.63
N PRO A 491 0.99 22.11 -18.77
CA PRO A 491 1.60 21.21 -19.75
C PRO A 491 1.13 19.78 -19.51
N GLY A 492 1.32 18.89 -20.48
CA GLY A 492 0.86 17.49 -20.49
C GLY A 492 1.32 16.58 -19.32
N LEU A 493 1.87 17.14 -18.25
CA LEU A 493 2.17 16.49 -16.97
C LEU A 493 0.95 15.86 -16.29
N PHE A 494 -0.25 16.42 -16.48
CA PHE A 494 -1.49 15.92 -15.89
C PHE A 494 -2.45 15.28 -16.92
N GLY A 495 -1.96 14.99 -18.13
CA GLY A 495 -2.78 14.49 -19.24
C GLY A 495 -3.55 15.60 -19.98
N SER A 496 -4.24 15.23 -21.05
CA SER A 496 -5.03 16.12 -21.92
C SER A 496 -6.41 16.50 -21.36
N SER A 497 -6.61 16.33 -20.05
CA SER A 497 -7.89 16.54 -19.38
C SER A 497 -8.30 18.01 -19.41
N THR A 498 -9.53 18.27 -19.85
CA THR A 498 -10.13 19.61 -19.86
C THR A 498 -10.28 20.13 -18.44
N LEU A 499 -9.57 21.20 -18.10
CA LEU A 499 -9.63 21.83 -16.77
C LEU A 499 -11.02 22.38 -16.51
N SER A 500 -11.70 21.84 -15.49
CA SER A 500 -13.00 22.35 -15.04
C SER A 500 -12.84 23.05 -13.69
N PRO A 501 -13.48 24.22 -13.47
CA PRO A 501 -13.42 24.88 -12.18
C PRO A 501 -14.19 24.05 -11.14
N HIS A 502 -13.60 23.83 -9.96
CA HIS A 502 -14.25 23.05 -8.91
C HIS A 502 -15.40 23.87 -8.28
N PRO A 503 -16.63 23.33 -8.14
CA PRO A 503 -17.83 24.11 -7.81
C PRO A 503 -17.82 24.72 -6.39
N THR A 504 -17.19 24.06 -5.41
CA THR A 504 -17.20 24.49 -4.01
C THR A 504 -15.86 25.01 -3.49
N LYS A 505 -14.76 24.31 -3.79
CA LYS A 505 -13.40 24.64 -3.30
C LYS A 505 -12.72 25.80 -4.04
N GLY A 506 -13.14 26.12 -5.27
CA GLY A 506 -12.36 26.97 -6.18
C GLY A 506 -11.20 26.20 -6.83
N GLY A 507 -10.40 26.89 -7.65
CA GLY A 507 -9.30 26.26 -8.41
C GLY A 507 -9.78 25.36 -9.57
N TYR A 508 -8.89 24.52 -10.07
CA TYR A 508 -9.12 23.66 -11.24
C TYR A 508 -9.13 22.18 -10.84
N ALA A 509 -10.23 21.48 -11.10
CA ALA A 509 -10.29 20.02 -10.99
C ALA A 509 -9.56 19.40 -12.18
N VAL A 510 -8.48 18.67 -11.89
CA VAL A 510 -7.61 18.02 -12.88
C VAL A 510 -8.04 16.56 -13.09
N THR A 511 -8.29 15.86 -11.98
CA THR A 511 -8.85 14.50 -11.95
C THR A 511 -9.95 14.43 -10.90
N ASP A 512 -10.65 13.29 -10.81
CA ASP A 512 -11.69 13.06 -9.79
C ASP A 512 -11.16 13.22 -8.35
N PHE A 513 -9.85 13.05 -8.15
CA PHE A 513 -9.20 13.15 -6.85
C PHE A 513 -8.30 14.37 -6.69
N LEU A 514 -7.80 15.01 -7.76
CA LEU A 514 -6.84 16.13 -7.68
C LEU A 514 -7.49 17.47 -8.02
N THR A 515 -7.48 18.39 -7.06
CA THR A 515 -7.89 19.79 -7.26
C THR A 515 -6.68 20.72 -7.14
N TYR A 516 -6.31 21.35 -8.26
CA TYR A 516 -5.18 22.25 -8.37
C TYR A 516 -5.53 23.69 -7.97
N ASN A 517 -4.63 24.34 -7.23
CA ASN A 517 -4.70 25.74 -6.82
C ASN A 517 -6.02 26.14 -6.12
N CYS A 518 -6.48 25.30 -5.18
CA CYS A 518 -7.68 25.56 -4.39
C CYS A 518 -7.39 26.02 -2.96
N LEU A 519 -6.15 25.81 -2.48
CA LEU A 519 -5.73 26.18 -1.13
C LEU A 519 -5.45 27.68 -1.02
N ALA A 520 -5.89 28.29 0.08
CA ALA A 520 -5.47 29.64 0.45
C ALA A 520 -3.98 29.64 0.79
N SER A 521 -3.19 30.38 0.01
CA SER A 521 -1.78 30.64 0.28
C SER A 521 -1.59 32.10 0.68
N ASP A 522 -0.76 32.33 1.70
CA ASP A 522 -0.39 33.69 2.15
C ASP A 522 0.53 34.40 1.13
N THR A 523 1.10 33.66 0.18
CA THR A 523 2.00 34.15 -0.87
C THR A 523 1.35 34.08 -2.25
N ASP A 524 1.38 35.21 -2.96
CA ASP A 524 1.01 35.28 -4.38
C ASP A 524 2.16 34.70 -5.21
N LEU A 525 1.98 33.46 -5.67
CA LEU A 525 2.91 32.70 -6.50
C LEU A 525 3.57 33.55 -7.62
N TYR A 526 2.76 34.32 -8.32
CA TYR A 526 3.22 35.13 -9.45
C TYR A 526 4.19 36.24 -8.99
N SER A 527 3.95 36.82 -7.82
CA SER A 527 4.79 37.88 -7.25
C SER A 527 6.16 37.38 -6.80
N ASP A 528 6.27 36.12 -6.38
CA ASP A 528 7.54 35.48 -5.99
C ASP A 528 8.31 34.96 -7.21
N CYS A 529 7.61 34.43 -8.23
CA CYS A 529 8.22 34.01 -9.48
C CYS A 529 8.82 35.17 -10.27
N LEU A 530 8.19 36.36 -10.24
CA LEU A 530 8.76 37.58 -10.85
C LEU A 530 10.09 38.01 -10.21
N ARG A 531 10.43 37.51 -9.02
CA ARG A 531 11.69 37.82 -8.31
C ARG A 531 12.80 36.81 -8.57
N THR A 532 12.48 35.64 -9.14
CA THR A 532 13.44 34.56 -9.36
C THR A 532 13.52 34.21 -10.85
N PHE A 533 14.68 34.44 -11.44
CA PHE A 533 14.95 34.05 -12.81
C PHE A 533 15.46 32.62 -12.86
N TRP A 534 14.93 31.83 -13.79
CA TRP A 534 15.40 30.49 -14.06
C TRP A 534 16.07 30.45 -15.43
N THR A 535 17.22 29.80 -15.49
CA THR A 535 17.96 29.51 -16.72
C THR A 535 17.75 28.06 -17.09
N CYS A 536 17.19 27.81 -18.28
CA CYS A 536 17.06 26.45 -18.78
C CYS A 536 18.44 25.82 -18.99
N PRO A 537 18.72 24.61 -18.45
CA PRO A 537 20.01 23.93 -18.64
C PRO A 537 20.22 23.41 -20.07
N HIS A 538 19.19 23.44 -20.93
CA HIS A 538 19.23 22.88 -22.28
C HIS A 538 19.23 23.93 -23.39
N CYS A 539 18.61 25.09 -23.20
CA CYS A 539 18.56 26.13 -24.24
C CYS A 539 18.98 27.53 -23.75
N ASP A 540 19.53 27.61 -22.54
CA ASP A 540 19.99 28.84 -21.88
C ASP A 540 18.94 29.96 -21.78
N LEU A 541 17.65 29.62 -21.89
CA LEU A 541 16.54 30.57 -21.75
C LEU A 541 16.47 31.12 -20.32
N HIS A 542 16.64 32.44 -20.15
CA HIS A 542 16.63 33.13 -18.86
C HIS A 542 15.35 33.96 -18.68
N LEU A 543 14.35 33.40 -17.98
CA LEU A 543 13.05 34.06 -17.74
C LEU A 543 12.51 33.76 -16.33
N PRO A 544 11.67 34.63 -15.74
CA PRO A 544 10.93 34.32 -14.54
C PRO A 544 9.74 33.43 -14.92
N LEU A 545 9.93 32.11 -14.76
CA LEU A 545 8.90 31.10 -15.02
C LEU A 545 8.43 30.49 -13.70
N THR A 546 7.13 30.22 -13.60
CA THR A 546 6.56 29.39 -12.52
C THR A 546 7.12 27.97 -12.60
N PRO A 547 7.20 27.21 -11.49
CA PRO A 547 7.69 25.82 -11.53
C PRO A 547 6.98 24.95 -12.56
N LEU A 548 5.69 25.19 -12.77
CA LEU A 548 4.89 24.52 -13.79
C LEU A 548 5.32 24.88 -15.22
N GLU A 549 5.56 26.16 -15.51
CA GLU A 549 6.06 26.62 -16.82
C GLU A 549 7.51 26.15 -17.08
N ARG A 550 8.33 26.01 -16.04
CA ARG A 550 9.69 25.43 -16.17
C ARG A 550 9.61 24.00 -16.66
N ILE A 551 8.80 23.16 -16.00
CA ILE A 551 8.64 21.75 -16.42
C ILE A 551 7.94 21.67 -17.79
N ALA A 552 7.00 22.57 -18.11
CA ALA A 552 6.42 22.68 -19.44
C ALA A 552 7.49 22.89 -20.52
N HIS A 553 8.39 23.82 -20.24
CA HIS A 553 9.47 24.19 -21.12
C HIS A 553 10.51 23.07 -21.23
N GLU A 554 10.92 22.45 -20.12
CA GLU A 554 11.82 21.27 -20.14
C GLU A 554 11.27 20.16 -21.03
N ASN A 555 9.99 19.82 -20.90
CA ASN A 555 9.34 18.77 -21.69
C ASN A 555 9.21 19.09 -23.19
N THR A 556 9.23 20.37 -23.56
CA THR A 556 9.09 20.85 -24.95
C THR A 556 10.41 21.38 -25.52
N CYS A 557 11.50 21.32 -24.73
CA CYS A 557 12.79 21.86 -25.11
C CYS A 557 13.40 21.02 -26.24
N PRO A 558 13.75 21.62 -27.38
CA PRO A 558 14.23 20.89 -28.55
C PRO A 558 15.61 20.24 -28.37
N GLU A 559 16.38 20.62 -27.33
CA GLU A 559 17.72 20.08 -27.03
C GLU A 559 17.74 19.07 -25.86
N ALA A 560 16.57 18.62 -25.39
CA ALA A 560 16.50 17.58 -24.36
C ALA A 560 17.05 16.23 -24.90
N PRO A 561 17.90 15.50 -24.15
CA PRO A 561 18.32 14.16 -24.56
C PRO A 561 17.08 13.25 -24.61
N GLN A 562 16.82 12.65 -25.77
CA GLN A 562 15.80 11.61 -25.90
C GLN A 562 16.29 10.37 -25.14
N ASP A 563 15.63 10.02 -24.03
CA ASP A 563 15.96 8.85 -23.22
C ASP A 563 15.94 7.54 -24.05
N GLY A 564 17.13 6.99 -24.30
CA GLY A 564 17.36 5.58 -24.63
C GLY A 564 17.85 4.82 -23.38
N PRO A 565 17.72 3.49 -23.30
CA PRO A 565 17.89 2.73 -22.06
C PRO A 565 19.35 2.74 -21.55
N PRO A 566 19.58 2.56 -20.23
CA PRO A 566 20.86 2.84 -19.60
C PRO A 566 21.84 1.68 -19.79
N GLY A 567 22.96 1.95 -20.46
CA GLY A 567 24.13 1.08 -20.47
C GLY A 567 24.90 1.11 -21.79
N ALA A 568 25.92 1.96 -21.87
CA ALA A 568 27.21 1.68 -22.53
C ALA A 568 28.11 2.93 -22.46
N GLU A 569 29.18 2.76 -21.68
CA GLU A 569 30.55 3.27 -21.81
C GLU A 569 30.88 4.49 -22.70
N GLU A 570 31.75 5.32 -22.10
CA GLU A 570 32.54 6.40 -22.67
C GLU A 570 33.03 6.15 -24.10
N ALA A 571 32.78 7.12 -24.98
CA ALA A 571 33.61 7.36 -26.16
C ALA A 571 33.77 8.87 -26.38
N ALA A 572 35.03 9.28 -26.47
CA ALA A 572 35.50 10.66 -26.56
C ALA A 572 34.92 11.43 -27.77
N PRO A 573 34.80 12.78 -27.70
CA PRO A 573 34.42 13.57 -28.86
C PRO A 573 35.62 13.77 -29.81
N ASP A 574 35.41 13.42 -31.09
CA ASP A 574 36.27 13.77 -32.22
C ASP A 574 36.39 15.30 -32.42
N PRO A 575 37.48 15.81 -33.00
CA PRO A 575 37.82 17.23 -32.95
C PRO A 575 37.03 18.06 -33.98
N VAL A 576 36.43 19.13 -33.50
CA VAL A 576 35.84 20.21 -34.32
C VAL A 576 36.91 20.82 -35.23
N GLN A 577 36.64 20.80 -36.53
CA GLN A 577 37.46 21.45 -37.57
C GLN A 577 37.58 22.95 -37.30
N LYS A 578 38.82 23.43 -37.10
CA LYS A 578 39.14 24.84 -36.90
C LYS A 578 38.84 25.65 -38.17
N THR A 579 37.76 26.44 -38.17
CA THR A 579 37.58 27.53 -39.13
C THR A 579 38.62 28.62 -38.84
N SER A 580 39.45 28.97 -39.83
CA SER A 580 40.52 29.96 -39.63
C SER A 580 39.94 31.36 -39.36
N ALA A 581 40.47 32.06 -38.37
CA ALA A 581 39.96 33.33 -37.83
C ALA A 581 39.94 34.54 -38.80
N LEU A 582 40.22 34.33 -40.08
CA LEU A 582 40.37 35.38 -41.10
C LEU A 582 39.33 35.31 -42.23
N GLN A 583 38.43 34.32 -42.21
CA GLN A 583 37.33 34.21 -43.18
C GLN A 583 36.13 35.05 -42.70
N ARG A 584 35.62 35.91 -43.60
CA ARG A 584 34.43 36.72 -43.33
C ARG A 584 33.35 36.40 -44.38
N PRO A 585 32.06 36.48 -44.01
CA PRO A 585 30.98 36.33 -44.96
C PRO A 585 31.03 37.48 -45.98
N TYR A 586 31.05 37.11 -47.26
CA TYR A 586 31.12 37.98 -48.42
C TYR A 586 30.03 37.56 -49.41
N ARG A 587 29.10 38.49 -49.68
CA ARG A 587 28.08 38.33 -50.71
C ARG A 587 28.58 38.92 -52.02
N CYS A 588 28.67 38.11 -53.06
CA CYS A 588 29.04 38.61 -54.38
C CYS A 588 27.79 39.09 -55.13
N GLU A 589 27.79 40.35 -55.57
CA GLU A 589 26.64 40.96 -56.25
C GLU A 589 26.40 40.43 -57.67
N ALA A 590 27.42 39.87 -58.32
CA ALA A 590 27.30 39.30 -59.67
C ALA A 590 26.60 37.93 -59.67
N CYS A 591 26.82 37.11 -58.63
CA CYS A 591 26.23 35.77 -58.54
C CYS A 591 25.17 35.62 -57.43
N GLN A 592 24.94 36.67 -56.63
CA GLN A 592 24.00 36.75 -55.52
C GLN A 592 24.08 35.59 -54.51
N LYS A 593 25.28 35.05 -54.26
CA LYS A 593 25.54 34.01 -53.27
C LYS A 593 26.47 34.51 -52.15
N ASP A 594 26.24 33.98 -50.96
CA ASP A 594 27.02 34.26 -49.76
C ASP A 594 28.15 33.23 -49.60
N PHE A 595 29.39 33.71 -49.46
CA PHE A 595 30.59 32.87 -49.29
C PHE A 595 31.38 33.29 -48.05
N LEU A 596 32.02 32.34 -47.37
CA LEU A 596 33.01 32.64 -46.31
C LEU A 596 34.40 32.69 -46.95
N PHE A 597 34.85 33.88 -47.32
CA PHE A 597 36.13 34.08 -48.00
C PHE A 597 37.09 34.92 -47.18
N THR A 598 38.38 34.65 -47.37
CA THR A 598 39.44 35.56 -46.97
C THR A 598 39.51 36.74 -47.96
N PRO A 599 40.07 37.91 -47.58
CA PRO A 599 40.12 39.08 -48.45
C PRO A 599 40.81 38.84 -49.82
N THR A 600 41.76 37.92 -49.89
CA THR A 600 42.45 37.52 -51.13
C THR A 600 41.55 36.66 -52.03
N GLU A 601 40.72 35.79 -51.46
CA GLU A 601 39.74 34.97 -52.19
C GLU A 601 38.60 35.83 -52.74
N VAL A 602 38.16 36.86 -52.02
CA VAL A 602 37.19 37.85 -52.52
C VAL A 602 37.70 38.54 -53.79
N LEU A 603 38.96 38.96 -53.81
CA LEU A 603 39.57 39.61 -54.98
C LEU A 603 39.72 38.63 -56.16
N ARG A 604 40.09 37.38 -55.88
CA ARG A 604 40.19 36.32 -56.90
C ARG A 604 38.81 35.98 -57.49
N HIS A 605 37.78 35.91 -56.65
CA HIS A 605 36.41 35.67 -57.08
C HIS A 605 35.86 36.84 -57.91
N ARG A 606 36.13 38.10 -57.52
CA ARG A 606 35.75 39.27 -58.33
C ARG A 606 36.40 39.28 -59.71
N LYS A 607 37.66 38.84 -59.83
CA LYS A 607 38.36 38.72 -61.13
C LYS A 607 37.77 37.65 -62.07
N GLN A 608 36.94 36.73 -61.58
CA GLN A 608 36.28 35.73 -62.43
C GLN A 608 35.02 36.27 -63.11
N HIS A 609 34.54 37.46 -62.71
CA HIS A 609 33.37 38.13 -63.27
C HIS A 609 33.72 39.35 -64.14
N VAL A 610 35.02 39.57 -64.41
CA VAL A 610 35.58 40.57 -65.35
C VAL A 610 36.25 39.80 -66.47
#